data_AF-H5TC15-F1
#
_entry.id   AF-H5TC15-F1
#
_cell.length_a   1.000
_cell.length_b   1.000
_cell.length_c   1.000
_cell.angle_alpha   90.00
_cell.angle_beta   90.00
_cell.angle_gamma   90.00
#
_symmetry.space_group_name_H-M   'P 1'
#
loop_
_entity.id
_entity.type
_entity.pdbx_description
1 polymer ?
#
loop_
_entity_poly.entity_id
_entity_poly.type
_entity_poly.pdbx_seq_one_letter_code
_entity_poly.pdbx_strand_id
1 'polypeptide(L)' 'MKEDIDELKNEFRAKLLFWNNIKSKKFKFLLILLCFGLIGLKVFTTIFTFDWLAGLL' A
#
# COMPACT_ATOMS: atom_id res chain seq x y z
N MET A 1 20.87 -1.77 21.32
CA MET A 1 19.40 -1.85 21.52
C MET A 1 18.71 -0.49 21.63
N LYS A 2 19.17 0.48 22.44
CA LYS A 2 18.61 1.85 22.36
C LYS A 2 19.05 2.60 21.10
N GLU A 3 20.33 2.47 20.73
CA GLU A 3 20.89 3.03 19.50
C GLU A 3 20.21 2.52 18.22
N ASP A 4 19.96 1.21 18.12
CA ASP A 4 19.26 0.63 16.96
C ASP A 4 17.85 1.20 16.75
N ILE A 5 17.15 1.49 17.84
CA ILE A 5 15.79 2.04 17.78
C ILE A 5 15.83 3.52 17.37
N ASP A 6 16.81 4.28 17.86
CA ASP A 6 17.01 5.67 17.44
C ASP A 6 17.44 5.77 15.98
N GLU A 7 18.28 4.86 15.48
CA GLU A 7 18.68 4.80 14.08
C GLU A 7 17.49 4.46 13.17
N LEU A 8 16.71 3.43 13.52
CA LEU A 8 15.47 3.09 12.81
C LEU A 8 14.50 4.29 12.79
N LYS A 9 14.30 4.94 13.93
CA LYS A 9 13.42 6.10 14.04
C LYS A 9 13.88 7.27 13.17
N ASN A 10 15.20 7.45 13.04
CA ASN A 10 15.77 8.46 12.17
C ASN A 10 15.58 8.13 10.69
N GLU A 11 15.77 6.87 10.30
CA GLU A 11 15.49 6.39 8.94
C GLU A 11 14.00 6.52 8.56
N PHE A 12 13.10 6.16 9.48
CA PHE A 12 11.66 6.34 9.31
C PHE A 12 11.31 7.82 9.14
N ARG A 13 11.91 8.70 9.94
CA ARG A 13 11.75 10.16 9.78
C ARG A 13 12.23 10.63 8.43
N ALA A 14 13.41 10.19 7.96
CA ALA A 14 13.95 10.57 6.67
C ALA A 14 13.05 10.12 5.50
N LYS A 15 12.56 8.88 5.53
CA LYS A 15 11.60 8.36 4.54
C LYS A 15 10.26 9.11 4.59
N LEU A 16 9.78 9.46 5.77
CA LEU A 16 8.53 10.21 5.94
C LEU A 16 8.67 11.65 5.44
N LEU A 17 9.81 12.29 5.72
CA LEU A 17 10.13 13.65 5.26
C LEU A 17 10.30 13.67 3.73
N PHE A 18 10.95 12.65 3.16
CA PHE A 18 11.03 12.44 1.71
C PHE A 18 9.65 12.29 1.09
N TRP A 19 8.79 11.45 1.67
CA TRP A 19 7.39 11.37 1.27
C TRP A 19 6.71 12.74 1.37
N ASN A 20 6.86 13.48 2.47
CA ASN A 20 6.24 14.80 2.65
C ASN A 20 6.74 15.84 1.65
N ASN A 21 7.99 15.70 1.19
CA ASN A 21 8.61 16.56 0.17
C ASN A 21 8.06 16.30 -1.25
N ILE A 22 7.40 15.16 -1.49
CA ILE A 22 6.67 14.92 -2.74
C ILE A 22 5.56 15.97 -2.86
N LYS A 23 5.86 17.01 -3.65
CA LYS A 23 5.10 18.25 -3.80
C LYS A 23 3.65 18.02 -4.23
N SER A 24 3.42 16.95 -4.99
CA SER A 24 2.12 16.63 -5.56
C SER A 24 1.31 15.72 -4.63
N LYS A 25 0.46 16.33 -3.79
CA LYS A 25 -0.61 15.60 -3.05
C LYS A 25 -1.42 14.68 -3.98
N LYS A 26 -1.67 15.10 -5.22
CA LYS A 26 -2.34 14.31 -6.26
C LYS A 26 -1.59 13.02 -6.59
N PHE A 27 -0.26 13.08 -6.72
CA PHE A 27 0.56 11.93 -7.08
C PHE A 27 0.60 10.89 -5.95
N LYS A 28 0.71 11.35 -4.70
CA LYS A 28 0.57 10.48 -3.51
C LYS A 28 -0.78 9.78 -3.47
N PHE A 29 -1.86 10.53 -3.71
CA PHE A 29 -3.21 9.97 -3.72
C PHE A 29 -3.37 8.93 -4.84
N LEU A 30 -2.84 9.20 -6.03
CA LEU A 30 -2.87 8.29 -7.17
C LEU A 30 -2.09 6.99 -6.89
N LEU A 31 -0.94 7.08 -6.22
CA LEU A 31 -0.15 5.93 -5.77
C LEU A 31 -0.91 5.06 -4.77
N ILE A 32 -1.54 5.68 -3.77
CA ILE A 32 -2.35 4.97 -2.77
C ILE A 32 -3.57 4.32 -3.45
N LEU A 33 -4.26 5.06 -4.31
CA LEU A 33 -5.40 4.56 -5.08
C LEU A 33 -5.00 3.39 -5.98
N LEU A 34 -3.84 3.46 -6.63
CA LEU A 34 -3.32 2.37 -7.46
C LEU A 34 -3.04 1.11 -6.62
N CYS A 35 -2.39 1.25 -5.47
CA CYS A 35 -2.15 0.12 -4.55
C CYS A 35 -3.46 -0.51 -4.08
N PHE A 36 -4.42 0.30 -3.63
CA PHE A 36 -5.75 -0.20 -3.22
C PHE A 36 -6.52 -0.81 -4.39
N GLY A 37 -6.40 -0.24 -5.59
CA GLY A 37 -7.01 -0.76 -6.80
C GLY A 37 -6.45 -2.13 -7.18
N LEU A 38 -5.14 -2.34 -7.07
CA LEU A 38 -4.51 -3.64 -7.34
C LEU A 38 -4.90 -4.70 -6.30
N ILE A 39 -4.91 -4.34 -5.01
CA ILE A 39 -5.35 -5.24 -3.93
C ILE A 39 -6.84 -5.56 -4.10
N GLY A 40 -7.66 -4.53 -4.31
CA GLY A 40 -9.08 -4.65 -4.57
C GLY A 40 -9.36 -5.55 -5.77
N LEU A 41 -8.71 -5.31 -6.91
CA LEU A 41 -8.82 -6.13 -8.11
C LEU A 41 -8.46 -7.60 -7.82
N LYS A 42 -7.35 -7.86 -7.14
CA LYS A 42 -6.92 -9.23 -6.77
C LYS A 42 -7.95 -9.94 -5.88
N VAL A 43 -8.50 -9.23 -4.88
CA VAL A 43 -9.54 -9.78 -4.00
C VAL A 43 -10.83 -10.01 -4.78
N PHE A 44 -11.24 -9.05 -5.61
CA PHE A 44 -12.44 -9.14 -6.43
C PHE A 44 -12.37 -10.31 -7.41
N THR A 45 -11.24 -10.49 -8.11
CA THR A 45 -11.03 -11.62 -9.00
C THR A 45 -11.05 -12.93 -8.26
N THR A 46 -10.53 -12.97 -7.03
CA THR A 46 -10.55 -14.18 -6.20
C THR A 46 -11.99 -14.52 -5.81
N ILE A 47 -12.73 -13.58 -5.24
CA ILE A 47 -14.14 -13.79 -4.85
C ILE A 47 -14.97 -14.16 -6.08
N PHE A 48 -14.85 -13.44 -7.19
CA PHE A 48 -15.56 -13.71 -8.43
C PHE A 48 -15.22 -15.09 -9.01
N THR A 49 -13.94 -15.50 -8.97
CA THR A 49 -13.52 -16.83 -9.43
C THR A 49 -14.07 -17.94 -8.53
N PHE A 50 -14.08 -17.72 -7.21
CA PHE A 50 -14.63 -18.67 -6.23
C PHE A 50 -16.16 -18.76 -6.30
N ASP A 51 -16.85 -17.64 -6.49
CA ASP A 51 -18.30 -17.57 -6.69
C ASP A 51 -18.72 -18.30 -7.97
N TRP A 52 -18.00 -18.06 -9.07
CA TRP A 52 -18.20 -18.80 -10.32
C TRP A 52 -17.92 -20.31 -10.17
N LEU A 53 -16.83 -20.68 -9.46
CA LEU A 53 -16.52 -22.08 -9.14
C LEU A 53 -17.59 -22.75 -8.28
N ALA A 54 -18.15 -22.02 -7.30
CA ALA A 54 -19.19 -22.54 -6.42
C ALA A 54 -20.52 -22.74 -7.15
N GLY A 55 -20.83 -21.93 -8.17
CA GLY A 55 -22.00 -22.15 -9.03
C GLY A 55 -21.83 -23.29 -10.04
N LEU A 56 -20.60 -23.77 -10.24
CA LEU A 56 -20.27 -24.85 -11.17
C LEU A 56 -20.17 -26.22 -10.48
N LEU A 57 -20.05 -26.25 -9.15
CA LEU A 57 -19.95 -27.43 -8.29
C LEU A 57 -21.31 -27.78 -7.68
#